data_AF-A0A953B208-F1
#
_entry.id   AF-A0A953B208-F1
#
_cell.length_a   1.000
_cell.length_b   1.000
_cell.length_c   1.000
_cell.angle_alpha   90.00
_cell.angle_beta   90.00
_cell.angle_gamma   90.00
#
_symmetry.space_group_name_H-M   'P 1'
#
loop_
_entity.id
_entity.type
_entity.pdbx_description
1 polymer ?
#
loop_
_entity_poly.entity_id
_entity_poly.type
_entity_poly.pdbx_seq_one_letter_code
_entity_poly.pdbx_strand_id
1 'polypeptide(L)' 'LDVLYVTTVRYGLSDAELAEQPFAGDLLAVDAGVKGLPDGQFAA' A
#
# COMPACT_ATOMS: atom_id res chain seq x y z
N LEU A 1 -9.29 -9.78 -7.88
CA LEU A 1 -8.94 -9.36 -6.50
C LEU A 1 -7.86 -10.28 -5.96
N ASP A 2 -6.80 -10.37 -6.72
CA ASP A 2 -5.68 -11.30 -6.62
C ASP A 2 -4.37 -10.53 -6.43
N VAL A 3 -4.39 -9.22 -6.74
CA VAL A 3 -3.36 -8.24 -6.37
C VAL A 3 -3.87 -7.42 -5.18
N LEU A 4 -3.07 -7.34 -4.12
CA LEU A 4 -3.30 -6.44 -2.98
C LEU A 4 -2.54 -5.13 -3.19
N TYR A 5 -3.25 -4.02 -3.20
CA TYR A 5 -2.65 -2.69 -3.24
C TYR A 5 -2.46 -2.13 -1.82
N VAL A 6 -1.25 -1.63 -1.53
CA VAL A 6 -0.89 -1.07 -0.22
C VAL A 6 -0.42 0.37 -0.39
N THR A 7 -1.17 1.31 0.17
CA THR A 7 -0.72 2.71 0.28
C THR A 7 0.30 2.83 1.39
N THR A 8 1.37 3.59 1.14
CA THR A 8 2.37 3.92 2.15
C THR A 8 2.47 5.43 2.35
N VAL A 9 3.28 5.86 3.31
CA VAL A 9 3.50 7.27 3.62
C VAL A 9 4.98 7.50 3.88
N ARG A 10 5.44 8.72 3.58
CA ARG A 10 6.81 9.17 3.88
C ARG A 10 6.88 10.31 4.89
N TYR A 11 5.72 10.84 5.29
CA TYR A 11 5.63 11.90 6.29
C TYR A 11 6.18 11.42 7.64
N GLY A 12 6.97 12.27 8.30
CA GLY A 12 7.54 12.00 9.61
C GLY A 12 8.84 11.18 9.61
N LEU A 13 9.30 10.69 8.45
CA LEU A 13 10.58 10.01 8.32
C LEU A 13 11.72 11.00 8.13
N SER A 14 12.83 10.77 8.83
CA SER A 14 14.10 11.47 8.60
C SER A 14 14.76 11.00 7.31
N ASP A 15 15.75 11.76 6.83
CA ASP A 15 16.52 11.39 5.64
C ASP A 15 17.23 10.04 5.79
N ALA A 16 17.71 9.73 6.99
CA ALA A 16 18.33 8.44 7.29
C ALA A 16 17.31 7.29 7.20
N GLU A 17 16.10 7.48 7.74
CA GLU A 17 15.05 6.46 7.68
C GLU A 17 14.49 6.27 6.27
N LEU A 18 14.43 7.35 5.47
CA LEU A 18 14.05 7.28 4.06
C LEU A 18 15.07 6.52 3.23
N ALA A 19 16.37 6.68 3.54
CA ALA A 19 17.42 5.92 2.87
C ALA A 19 17.28 4.41 3.11
N GLU A 20 16.87 4.00 4.31
CA GLU A 20 16.64 2.60 4.67
C GLU A 20 15.29 2.06 4.16
N GLN A 21 14.36 2.94 3.79
CA GLN A 21 12.99 2.59 3.37
C GLN A 21 12.70 3.11 1.96
N PRO A 22 13.29 2.50 0.91
CA PRO A 22 13.23 3.03 -0.45
C PRO A 22 11.81 3.13 -1.03
N PHE A 23 10.84 2.39 -0.47
CA PHE A 23 9.45 2.37 -0.91
C PHE A 23 8.53 3.29 -0.10
N ALA A 24 9.06 4.06 0.86
CA ALA A 24 8.25 4.97 1.65
C ALA A 24 7.62 6.06 0.77
N GLY A 25 6.28 6.10 0.73
CA GLY A 25 5.49 7.02 -0.08
C GLY A 25 4.98 6.43 -1.40
N ASP A 26 5.39 5.21 -1.76
CA ASP A 26 4.90 4.53 -2.95
C ASP A 26 3.54 3.85 -2.73
N LEU A 27 2.87 3.52 -3.84
CA LEU A 27 1.77 2.57 -3.88
C LEU A 27 2.32 1.21 -4.34
N LEU A 28 2.19 0.20 -3.47
CA LEU A 28 2.75 -1.13 -3.74
C LEU A 28 1.67 -2.07 -4.25
N ALA A 29 2.05 -2.95 -5.19
CA ALA A 29 1.21 -4.04 -5.69
C ALA A 29 1.84 -5.37 -5.29
N VAL A 30 1.09 -6.19 -4.55
CA VAL A 30 1.58 -7.46 -3.98
C VAL A 30 0.77 -8.61 -4.55
N ASP A 31 1.46 -9.65 -5.04
CA ASP A 31 0.87 -10.97 -5.25
C ASP A 31 0.66 -11.63 -3.88
N ALA A 32 -0.58 -11.61 -3.40
CA ALA A 32 -0.92 -12.05 -2.05
C ALA A 32 -1.14 -13.57 -1.93
N GLY A 33 -1.13 -14.32 -3.05
CA GLY A 33 -1.42 -15.76 -3.06
C GLY A 33 -2.85 -16.15 -2.65
N VAL A 34 -3.74 -15.17 -2.44
CA VAL A 34 -5.16 -15.35 -2.07
C VAL A 34 -6.04 -14.36 -2.82
N LYS A 35 -7.35 -14.63 -2.85
CA LYS A 35 -8.33 -13.73 -3.48
C LYS A 35 -9.13 -12.96 -2.42
N GLY A 36 -9.26 -11.65 -2.61
CA GLY A 36 -10.11 -10.77 -1.82
C GLY A 36 -11.58 -10.73 -2.29
N LEU A 37 -12.36 -9.86 -1.64
CA LEU A 37 -13.77 -9.62 -1.93
C LEU A 37 -13.98 -8.16 -2.40
N PRO A 38 -14.95 -7.89 -3.30
CA PRO A 38 -15.21 -6.53 -3.76
C PRO A 38 -15.67 -5.62 -2.61
N ASP A 39 -15.28 -4.35 -2.68
CA ASP A 39 -15.77 -3.35 -1.73
C ASP A 39 -17.28 -3.13 -1.87
N GLY A 40 -17.94 -2.90 -0.74
CA GLY A 40 -19.32 -2.45 -0.73
C GLY A 40 -19.44 -1.04 -1.31
N GLN A 41 -20.48 -0.79 -2.09
CA GLN A 41 -20.77 0.56 -2.59
C GLN A 41 -21.51 1.36 -1.52
N PHE A 42 -21.15 2.63 -1.36
CA PHE A 42 -21.91 3.57 -0.54
C PHE A 42 -23.32 3.73 -1.15
N ALA A 43 -24.36 3.58 -0.32
CA ALA A 43 -25.74 3.73 -0.76
C ALA A 43 -26.06 5.21 -1.02
N ALA A 44 -26.63 5.50 -2.19
CA ALA A 44 -27.03 6.84 -2.61
C ALA A 44 -28.24 7.38 -1.82
#